data_AF-A0A834N0Z3-F1
#
_entry.id   AF-A0A834N0Z3-F1
#
_cell.length_a   1.000
_cell.length_b   1.000
_cell.length_c   1.000
_cell.angle_alpha   90.00
_cell.angle_beta   90.00
_cell.angle_gamma   90.00
#
_symmetry.space_group_name_H-M   'P 1'
#
loop_
_entity.id
_entity.type
_entity.pdbx_description
1 polymer ?
#
loop_
_entity_poly.entity_id
_entity_poly.type
_entity_poly.pdbx_seq_one_letter_code
_entity_poly.pdbx_strand_id
1 'polypeptide(L)'
;MANLPAKVTALAKTLLEQAKPKLQVFQAYAKVELVPPKPSELPAVKKGIADLINAAKSGRYKELTVREAWLNTLVAIEVYCWFYIGECIGKRHIVGYKV
;
A
#
# COMPACT_ATOMS: atom_id res chain seq x y z
N MET A 1 -37.83 0.72 -22.79
CA MET A 1 -36.38 1.03 -22.90
C MET A 1 -36.02 2.48 -22.54
N ALA A 2 -36.96 3.45 -22.58
CA ALA A 2 -36.69 4.87 -22.29
C ALA A 2 -36.25 5.22 -20.84
N ASN A 3 -36.54 4.35 -19.85
CA ASN A 3 -36.21 4.60 -18.44
C ASN A 3 -34.84 4.06 -18.00
N LEU A 4 -34.11 3.34 -18.86
CA LEU A 4 -32.77 2.83 -18.55
C LEU A 4 -31.75 3.95 -18.26
N PRO A 5 -31.59 4.98 -19.12
CA PRO A 5 -30.64 6.07 -18.86
C PRO A 5 -30.98 6.87 -17.59
N ALA A 6 -32.27 7.05 -17.28
CA ALA A 6 -32.70 7.69 -16.03
C ALA A 6 -32.38 6.85 -14.78
N LYS A 7 -32.51 5.52 -14.87
CA LYS A 7 -32.13 4.60 -13.79
C LYS A 7 -30.61 4.49 -13.61
N VAL A 8 -29.84 4.50 -14.70
CA VAL A 8 -28.36 4.50 -14.65
C VAL A 8 -27.84 5.77 -13.99
N THR A 9 -28.40 6.94 -14.32
CA THR A 9 -28.01 8.20 -13.69
C THR A 9 -28.41 8.27 -12.21
N ALA A 10 -29.58 7.72 -11.85
CA ALA A 10 -29.99 7.58 -10.45
C ALA A 10 -29.02 6.67 -9.66
N LEU A 11 -28.66 5.51 -10.22
CA LEU A 11 -27.73 4.57 -9.60
C LEU A 11 -26.33 5.17 -9.46
N ALA A 12 -25.84 5.90 -10.47
CA ALA A 12 -24.56 6.61 -10.41
C ALA A 12 -24.55 7.67 -9.30
N LYS A 13 -25.65 8.43 -9.13
CA LYS A 13 -25.79 9.39 -8.03
C LYS A 13 -25.75 8.70 -6.67
N THR A 14 -26.47 7.59 -6.50
CA THR A 14 -26.43 6.81 -5.26
C THR A 14 -25.04 6.27 -4.95
N LEU A 15 -24.33 5.76 -5.97
CA LEU A 15 -22.95 5.30 -5.82
C LEU A 15 -22.01 6.44 -5.42
N LEU A 16 -22.15 7.62 -6.02
CA LEU A 16 -21.35 8.79 -5.67
C LEU A 16 -21.59 9.24 -4.22
N GLU A 17 -22.86 9.32 -3.80
CA GLU A 17 -23.22 9.66 -2.41
C GLU A 17 -22.65 8.66 -1.40
N GLN A 18 -22.61 7.36 -1.75
CA GLN A 18 -22.02 6.33 -0.89
C GLN A 18 -20.49 6.29 -0.93
N ALA A 19 -19.87 6.57 -2.08
CA ALA A 19 -18.43 6.52 -2.26
C ALA A 19 -17.74 7.74 -1.64
N LYS A 20 -18.36 8.91 -1.67
CA LYS A 20 -17.78 10.17 -1.18
C LYS A 20 -17.28 10.12 0.27
N PRO A 21 -18.06 9.69 1.28
CA PRO A 21 -17.56 9.61 2.65
C PRO A 21 -16.44 8.57 2.80
N LYS A 22 -16.51 7.44 2.07
CA LYS A 22 -15.45 6.41 2.11
C LYS A 22 -14.15 6.91 1.52
N LEU A 23 -14.22 7.65 0.42
CA LEU A 23 -13.06 8.25 -0.23
C LEU A 23 -12.44 9.35 0.63
N GLN A 24 -13.25 10.12 1.36
CA GLN A 24 -12.74 11.12 2.31
C GLN A 24 -11.93 10.48 3.44
N VAL A 25 -12.43 9.38 4.01
CA VAL A 25 -11.70 8.62 5.03
C VAL A 25 -10.42 8.03 4.46
N PHE A 26 -10.48 7.40 3.28
CA PHE A 26 -9.30 6.91 2.59
C PHE A 26 -8.27 8.02 2.34
N GLN A 27 -8.71 9.18 1.88
CA GLN A 27 -7.84 10.33 1.62
C GLN A 27 -7.18 10.86 2.90
N ALA A 28 -7.88 10.83 4.04
CA ALA A 28 -7.31 11.25 5.32
C ALA A 28 -6.13 10.36 5.74
N TYR A 29 -6.29 9.04 5.67
CA TYR A 29 -5.22 8.08 6.00
C TYR A 29 -4.11 8.06 4.94
N ALA A 30 -4.46 8.09 3.65
CA ALA A 30 -3.47 8.11 2.56
C ALA A 30 -2.50 9.30 2.65
N LYS A 31 -2.98 10.46 3.14
CA LYS A 31 -2.14 11.66 3.34
C LYS A 31 -1.09 11.51 4.44
N VAL A 32 -1.28 10.60 5.39
CA VAL A 32 -0.33 10.41 6.50
C VAL A 32 0.51 9.15 6.33
N GLU A 33 -0.03 8.10 5.72
CA GLU A 33 0.64 6.79 5.60
C GLU A 33 1.29 6.55 4.23
N LEU A 34 0.72 7.09 3.14
CA LEU A 34 1.17 6.81 1.77
C LEU A 34 1.95 7.98 1.14
N VAL A 35 2.25 9.02 1.92
CA VAL A 35 3.03 10.16 1.43
C VAL A 35 4.52 9.82 1.44
N PRO A 36 5.27 10.18 0.39
CA PRO A 36 6.72 9.99 0.38
C PRO A 36 7.37 10.61 1.63
N PRO A 37 8.30 9.90 2.28
CA PRO A 37 8.92 10.37 3.50
C PRO A 37 9.68 11.67 3.26
N LYS A 38 9.81 12.48 4.31
CA LYS A 38 10.59 13.72 4.22
C LYS A 38 12.08 13.38 4.17
N PRO A 39 12.92 14.14 3.42
CA PRO A 39 14.36 13.90 3.38
C PRO A 39 15.03 13.89 4.76
N SER A 40 14.47 14.62 5.73
CA SER A 40 14.92 14.65 7.13
C SER A 40 14.77 13.31 7.86
N GLU A 41 13.91 12.41 7.38
CA GLU A 41 13.64 11.11 8.01
C GLU A 41 14.56 10.00 7.47
N LEU A 42 15.28 10.25 6.36
CA LEU A 42 16.21 9.29 5.75
C LEU A 42 17.33 8.80 6.70
N PRO A 43 17.92 9.62 7.58
CA PRO A 43 18.90 9.14 8.56
C PRO A 43 18.31 8.09 9.51
N ALA A 44 17.05 8.25 9.92
CA ALA A 44 16.38 7.29 10.79
C ALA A 44 16.12 5.96 10.06
N VAL A 45 15.72 6.02 8.78
CA VAL A 45 15.57 4.82 7.93
C VAL A 45 16.90 4.07 7.80
N LYS A 46 18.00 4.78 7.52
CA LYS A 46 19.34 4.17 7.43
C LYS A 46 19.74 3.48 8.73
N LYS A 47 19.47 4.12 9.87
CA LYS A 47 19.70 3.52 11.19
C LYS A 47 18.88 2.25 11.38
N GLY A 48 17.58 2.27 11.06
CA GLY A 48 16.72 1.09 11.17
C GLY A 48 17.21 -0.10 10.33
N ILE A 49 17.70 0.15 9.12
CA ILE A 49 18.31 -0.89 8.28
C ILE A 49 19.58 -1.44 8.94
N ALA A 50 20.45 -0.58 9.47
CA ALA A 50 21.67 -1.02 10.16
C ALA A 50 21.35 -1.88 11.39
N ASP A 51 20.33 -1.51 12.17
CA ASP A 51 19.88 -2.27 13.33
C ASP A 51 19.32 -3.65 12.94
N LEU A 52 18.61 -3.74 11.81
CA LEU A 52 18.12 -5.02 11.27
C LEU A 52 19.29 -5.94 10.85
N ILE A 53 20.30 -5.38 10.18
CA ILE A 53 21.51 -6.12 9.80
C ILE A 53 22.25 -6.62 11.04
N ASN A 54 22.39 -5.77 12.07
CA ASN A 54 23.03 -6.15 13.32
C ASN A 54 22.24 -7.24 14.06
N ALA A 55 20.91 -7.16 14.09
CA ALA A 55 20.04 -8.19 14.67
C ALA A 55 20.14 -9.53 13.93
N ALA A 56 20.31 -9.51 12.61
CA ALA A 56 20.55 -10.71 11.82
C ALA A 56 21.92 -11.33 12.15
N LYS A 57 22.98 -10.51 12.23
CA LYS A 57 24.35 -10.95 12.57
C LYS A 57 24.46 -11.50 13.99
N SER A 58 23.79 -10.88 14.95
CA SER A 58 23.84 -11.30 16.36
C SER A 58 22.97 -12.53 16.65
N GLY A 59 22.12 -12.95 15.71
CA GLY A 59 21.20 -14.07 15.92
C GLY A 59 19.92 -13.71 16.70
N ARG A 60 19.71 -12.43 17.02
CA ARG A 60 18.56 -11.94 17.80
C ARG A 60 17.20 -12.26 17.16
N TYR A 61 17.17 -12.50 15.85
CA TYR A 61 15.94 -12.94 15.16
C TYR A 61 15.37 -14.25 15.71
N LYS A 62 16.17 -15.08 16.39
CA LYS A 62 15.72 -16.33 17.03
C LYS A 62 14.90 -16.10 18.30
N GLU A 63 14.99 -14.91 18.88
CA GLU A 63 14.25 -14.52 20.10
C GLU A 63 12.85 -13.99 19.77
N LEU A 64 12.50 -13.85 18.48
CA LEU A 64 11.19 -13.36 18.06
C LEU A 64 10.12 -14.41 18.32
N THR A 65 8.96 -13.96 18.80
CA THR A 65 7.77 -14.81 18.88
C THR A 65 7.22 -15.08 17.48
N VAL A 66 6.49 -16.19 17.32
CA VAL A 66 5.86 -16.57 16.04
C VAL A 66 4.94 -15.46 15.53
N ARG A 67 4.21 -14.78 16.42
CA ARG A 67 3.33 -13.67 16.07
C ARG A 67 4.11 -12.51 15.45
N GLU A 68 5.23 -12.12 16.06
CA GLU A 68 6.05 -11.02 15.56
C GLU A 68 6.70 -11.38 14.22
N ALA A 69 7.26 -12.59 14.11
CA ALA A 69 7.83 -13.09 12.86
C ALA A 69 6.78 -13.09 11.73
N TRP A 70 5.56 -13.52 12.03
CA TRP A 70 4.46 -13.51 11.06
C TRP A 70 4.08 -12.09 10.62
N LEU A 71 3.90 -11.16 11.56
CA LEU A 71 3.58 -9.76 11.24
C LEU A 71 4.67 -9.12 10.38
N ASN A 72 5.94 -9.30 10.73
CA ASN A 72 7.07 -8.78 9.96
C ASN A 72 7.10 -9.36 8.53
N THR A 73 6.74 -10.64 8.39
CA THR A 73 6.66 -11.29 7.08
C THR A 73 5.54 -10.70 6.23
N LEU A 74 4.36 -10.42 6.82
CA LEU A 74 3.24 -9.80 6.10
C LEU A 74 3.61 -8.39 5.60
N VAL A 75 4.28 -7.59 6.42
CA VAL A 75 4.78 -6.26 6.01
C VAL A 75 5.81 -6.39 4.89
N ALA A 76 6.71 -7.38 4.97
CA ALA A 76 7.69 -7.62 3.89
C ALA A 76 7.01 -7.98 2.56
N ILE A 77 5.96 -8.80 2.60
CA ILE A 77 5.14 -9.14 1.43
C ILE A 77 4.43 -7.90 0.88
N GLU A 78 3.88 -7.04 1.74
CA GLU A 78 3.24 -5.79 1.31
C GLU A 78 4.21 -4.88 0.54
N VAL A 79 5.42 -4.67 1.08
CA VAL A 79 6.48 -3.89 0.40
C VAL A 79 6.86 -4.52 -0.95
N TYR A 80 6.89 -5.84 -1.03
CA TYR A 80 7.15 -6.55 -2.28
C TYR A 80 6.02 -6.39 -3.32
N CYS A 81 4.76 -6.38 -2.88
CA CYS A 81 3.63 -6.08 -3.76
C CYS A 81 3.71 -4.65 -4.33
N TRP A 82 4.18 -3.66 -3.55
CA TRP A 82 4.41 -2.29 -4.05
C TRP A 82 5.43 -2.23 -5.19
N PHE A 83 6.45 -3.09 -5.18
CA PHE A 83 7.38 -3.22 -6.31
C PHE A 83 6.65 -3.64 -7.60
N TYR A 84 5.76 -4.63 -7.52
CA TYR A 84 4.96 -5.06 -8.67
C TYR A 84 3.96 -4.02 -9.15
N ILE A 85 3.38 -3.22 -8.25
CA ILE A 85 2.55 -2.08 -8.64
C ILE A 85 3.38 -1.09 -9.45
N GLY A 86 4.61 -0.78 -9.00
CA GLY A 86 5.56 0.06 -9.75
C GLY A 86 5.90 -0.52 -11.12
N GLU A 87 6.11 -1.83 -11.20
CA GLU A 87 6.33 -2.54 -12.46
C GLU A 87 5.11 -2.45 -13.40
N CYS A 88 3.89 -2.63 -12.92
CA CYS A 88 2.66 -2.42 -13.70
C CYS A 88 2.55 -0.99 -14.25
N ILE A 89 2.91 0.02 -13.45
CA ILE A 89 2.98 1.43 -13.88
C ILE A 89 4.06 1.60 -14.97
N GLY A 90 5.24 1.01 -14.77
CA GLY A 90 6.36 1.06 -15.72
C GLY A 90 6.04 0.43 -17.07
N LYS A 91 5.36 -0.72 -17.08
CA LYS A 91 4.87 -1.38 -18.30
C LYS A 91 3.67 -0.72 -18.95
N ARG A 92 2.93 0.10 -18.17
CA ARG A 92 1.63 0.67 -18.55
C ARG A 92 0.60 -0.38 -18.94
N HIS A 93 0.73 -1.59 -18.39
CA HIS A 93 -0.16 -2.71 -18.68
C HIS A 93 -0.30 -3.58 -17.45
N ILE A 94 -1.52 -4.05 -17.19
CA ILE A 94 -1.85 -4.84 -15.99
C ILE A 94 -1.46 -6.32 -16.18
N VAL A 95 -1.46 -6.81 -17.44
CA VAL A 95 -1.26 -8.23 -17.74
C VAL A 95 -0.10 -8.44 -18.71
N GLY A 96 1.08 -8.77 -18.18
CA GLY A 96 2.27 -9.00 -19.01
C GLY A 96 2.76 -7.76 -19.76
N TYR A 97 3.87 -7.93 -20.48
CA TYR A 97 4.40 -6.89 -21.36
C TYR A 97 3.65 -6.90 -22.68
N LYS A 98 3.35 -5.71 -23.20
CA LYS A 98 2.89 -5.55 -24.58
C LYS A 98 4.10 -5.70 -25.50
N VAL A 99 4.37 -6.93 -25.93
CA VAL A 99 5.36 -7.26 -26.97
C VAL A 99 4.81 -7.01 -28.36
#